data_AF-A0A524IW33-F1
#
_entry.id   AF-A0A524IW33-F1
#
_cell.length_a   1.000
_cell.length_b   1.000
_cell.length_c   1.000
_cell.angle_alpha   90.00
_cell.angle_beta   90.00
_cell.angle_gamma   90.00
#
_symmetry.space_group_name_H-M   'P 1'
#
loop_
_entity.id
_entity.type
_entity.pdbx_description
1 polymer ?
#
loop_
_entity_poly.entity_id
_entity_poly.type
_entity_poly.pdbx_seq_one_letter_code
_entity_poly.pdbx_strand_id
1 'polypeptide(L)'
;MARASPSLNSFNAGELSPLLDGRPDLAKYASGCSVLENFIPSVQGPARYRPGTRYVGDNLNLSYKSWLVRFEFSDEQASIVEFNNNQIGFFTNHGRLESAPGVAYTLASPYTSA
;
A
#
# COMPACT_ATOMS: atom_id res chain seq x y z
N MET A 1 34.47 20.54 27.11
CA MET A 1 33.32 19.61 27.04
C MET A 1 33.66 18.54 26.01
N ALA A 2 33.70 17.26 26.40
CA ALA A 2 33.87 16.18 25.43
C ALA A 2 32.59 16.04 24.60
N ARG A 3 32.72 15.89 23.28
CA ARG A 3 31.58 15.72 22.37
C ARG A 3 31.00 14.31 22.59
N ALA A 4 29.81 14.23 23.19
CA ALA A 4 29.05 12.99 23.24
C ALA A 4 28.23 12.85 21.94
N SER A 5 28.18 11.65 21.38
CA SER A 5 27.36 11.31 20.21
C SER A 5 26.65 9.99 20.53
N PRO A 6 25.50 10.03 21.23
CA PRO A 6 24.77 8.83 21.59
C PRO A 6 24.29 8.10 20.33
N SER A 7 24.39 6.78 20.34
CA SER A 7 23.92 5.93 19.24
C SER A 7 22.39 5.90 19.21
N LEU A 8 21.80 6.15 18.04
CA LEU A 8 20.37 5.95 17.80
C LEU A 8 20.16 4.49 17.40
N ASN A 9 19.51 3.72 18.28
CA ASN A 9 19.45 2.27 18.17
C ASN A 9 18.10 1.75 17.63
N SER A 10 17.09 2.61 17.52
CA SER A 10 15.73 2.21 17.15
C SER A 10 14.94 3.34 16.51
N PHE A 11 14.02 2.96 15.62
CA PHE A 11 13.02 3.81 14.96
C PHE A 11 11.61 3.21 15.08
N ASN A 12 11.40 2.29 16.03
CA ASN A 12 10.14 1.56 16.19
C ASN A 12 8.98 2.42 16.72
N ALA A 13 9.23 3.66 17.18
CA ALA A 13 8.18 4.60 17.54
C ALA A 13 7.60 5.36 16.32
N GLY A 14 8.25 5.28 15.16
CA GLY A 14 7.78 5.92 13.93
C GLY A 14 7.94 7.45 13.92
N GLU A 15 7.10 8.11 13.12
CA GLU A 15 7.04 9.56 13.04
C GLU A 15 6.32 10.14 14.27
N LEU A 16 6.99 11.04 14.98
CA LEU A 16 6.44 11.70 16.15
C LEU A 16 5.73 12.99 15.75
N SER A 17 4.60 13.27 16.40
CA SER A 17 3.91 14.54 16.21
C SER A 17 4.83 15.71 16.59
N PRO A 18 4.82 16.83 15.85
CA PRO A 18 5.56 18.03 16.22
C PRO A 18 5.25 18.56 17.64
N LEU A 19 4.07 18.25 18.18
CA LEU A 19 3.70 18.59 19.57
C LEU A 19 4.52 17.83 20.63
N LEU A 20 5.18 16.74 20.24
CA LEU A 20 6.03 15.94 21.11
C LEU A 20 7.50 16.37 21.08
N ASP A 21 7.89 17.32 20.23
CA ASP A 21 9.29 17.78 20.10
C ASP A 21 9.89 18.23 21.43
N GLY A 22 9.07 18.82 22.31
CA GLY A 22 9.46 19.28 23.63
C GLY A 22 9.34 18.24 24.75
N ARG A 23 9.05 16.97 24.44
CA ARG A 23 8.82 15.89 25.42
C ARG A 23 9.89 14.79 25.35
N PRO A 24 11.17 15.12 25.61
CA PRO A 24 12.26 14.14 25.64
C PRO A 24 12.13 13.14 26.80
N ASP A 25 11.30 13.44 27.79
CA ASP A 25 10.97 12.57 28.92
C ASP A 25 10.13 11.35 28.49
N LEU A 26 9.44 11.43 27.36
CA LEU A 26 8.64 10.32 26.86
C LEU A 26 9.57 9.17 26.44
N ALA A 27 9.36 7.99 27.01
CA ALA A 27 10.22 6.81 26.74
C ALA A 27 10.37 6.47 25.25
N LYS A 28 9.36 6.78 24.42
CA LYS A 28 9.38 6.53 22.97
C LYS A 28 10.09 7.63 22.16
N TYR A 29 10.37 8.80 22.74
CA TYR A 29 10.94 9.94 22.03
C TYR A 29 12.28 9.59 21.38
N ALA A 30 13.16 8.93 22.12
CA ALA A 30 14.47 8.50 21.61
C ALA A 30 14.42 7.41 20.53
N SER A 31 13.26 6.77 20.32
CA SER A 31 13.05 5.70 19.34
C SER A 31 12.18 6.13 18.15
N GLY A 32 11.89 7.43 18.03
CA GLY A 32 11.12 8.00 16.94
C GLY A 32 11.94 9.01 16.13
N CYS A 33 11.32 9.59 15.11
CA CYS A 33 11.92 10.64 14.30
C CYS A 33 10.88 11.68 13.91
N SER A 34 11.32 12.85 13.45
CA SER A 34 10.42 13.93 13.02
C SER A 34 9.75 13.67 11.68
N VAL A 35 10.39 12.89 10.79
CA VAL A 35 9.89 12.55 9.45
C VAL A 35 10.20 11.09 9.16
N LEU A 36 9.20 10.31 8.72
CA LEU A 36 9.39 8.91 8.33
C LEU A 36 8.63 8.59 7.03
N GLU A 37 9.19 9.00 5.89
CA GLU A 37 8.55 8.79 4.59
C GLU A 37 8.99 7.49 3.90
N ASN A 38 8.02 6.71 3.39
CA ASN A 38 8.29 5.46 2.68
C ASN A 38 9.06 4.40 3.48
N PHE A 39 8.95 4.43 4.81
CA PHE A 39 9.46 3.37 5.69
C PHE A 39 8.34 2.72 6.51
N ILE A 40 8.60 1.50 6.96
CA ILE A 40 7.77 0.74 7.89
C ILE A 40 8.63 0.47 9.12
N PRO A 41 8.32 1.07 10.28
CA PRO A 41 8.95 0.72 11.54
C PRO A 41 8.70 -0.75 11.89
N SER A 42 9.75 -1.49 12.22
CA SER A 42 9.61 -2.85 12.75
C SER A 42 9.57 -2.82 14.28
N VAL A 43 8.88 -3.79 14.88
CA VAL A 43 8.78 -3.91 16.34
C VAL A 43 10.17 -4.07 16.98
N GLN A 44 11.09 -4.73 16.27
CA GLN A 44 12.45 -5.03 16.70
C GLN A 44 13.38 -3.80 16.76
N GLY A 45 12.99 -2.66 16.18
CA GLY A 45 13.82 -1.45 16.17
C GLY A 45 14.05 -0.83 14.80
N PRO A 46 14.52 -1.57 13.78
CA PRO A 46 14.87 -0.95 12.50
C PRO A 46 13.63 -0.47 11.73
N ALA A 47 13.78 0.59 10.95
CA ALA A 47 12.84 0.98 9.91
C ALA A 47 13.27 0.33 8.58
N ARG A 48 12.34 -0.34 7.89
CA ARG A 48 12.58 -0.94 6.57
C ARG A 48 11.87 -0.15 5.48
N TYR A 49 12.38 -0.16 4.26
CA TYR A 49 11.68 0.46 3.14
C TYR A 49 10.28 -0.15 2.96
N ARG A 50 9.30 0.70 2.68
CA ARG A 50 7.96 0.27 2.28
C ARG A 50 8.07 -0.44 0.92
N PRO A 51 7.50 -1.65 0.76
CA PRO A 51 7.45 -2.30 -0.53
C PRO A 51 6.83 -1.37 -1.58
N GLY A 52 7.44 -1.33 -2.76
CA GLY A 52 6.91 -0.57 -3.89
C GLY A 52 5.62 -1.18 -4.43
N THR A 53 5.03 -0.51 -5.42
CA THR A 53 3.94 -1.08 -6.20
C THR A 53 4.50 -2.03 -7.26
N ARG A 54 3.76 -3.08 -7.58
CA ARG A 54 4.04 -3.97 -8.71
C ARG A 54 3.06 -3.65 -9.83
N TYR A 55 3.56 -3.54 -11.05
CA TYR A 55 2.71 -3.49 -12.24
C TYR A 55 2.06 -4.86 -12.47
N VAL A 56 0.73 -4.89 -12.57
CA VAL A 56 -0.07 -6.12 -12.72
C VAL A 56 -0.83 -6.18 -14.05
N GLY A 57 -0.79 -5.11 -14.85
CA GLY A 57 -1.47 -4.99 -16.12
C GLY A 57 -2.12 -3.63 -16.31
N ASP A 58 -2.45 -3.32 -17.56
CA ASP A 58 -3.21 -2.13 -17.94
C ASP A 58 -4.71 -2.31 -17.66
N ASN A 59 -5.51 -1.26 -17.89
CA ASN A 59 -6.97 -1.37 -17.82
C ASN A 59 -7.51 -2.29 -18.92
N LEU A 60 -8.70 -2.85 -18.71
CA LEU A 60 -9.42 -3.66 -19.72
C LEU A 60 -9.52 -2.98 -21.08
N ASN A 61 -9.82 -1.69 -21.08
CA ASN A 61 -9.80 -0.84 -22.27
C ASN A 61 -9.25 0.53 -21.91
N LEU A 62 -8.12 0.87 -22.50
CA LEU A 62 -7.39 2.13 -22.27
C LEU A 62 -8.15 3.38 -22.76
N SER A 63 -9.16 3.21 -23.61
CA SER A 63 -10.00 4.32 -24.08
C SER A 63 -10.95 4.85 -23.02
N TYR A 64 -11.18 4.08 -21.94
CA TYR A 64 -12.15 4.40 -20.91
C TYR A 64 -11.53 4.42 -19.52
N LYS A 65 -12.00 5.35 -18.69
CA LYS A 65 -11.66 5.36 -17.27
C LYS A 65 -12.22 4.10 -16.61
N SER A 66 -11.40 3.46 -15.78
CA SER A 66 -11.81 2.30 -14.99
C SER A 66 -11.91 2.65 -13.50
N TRP A 67 -12.81 1.96 -12.81
CA TRP A 67 -12.99 2.07 -11.36
C TRP A 67 -12.63 0.75 -10.71
N LEU A 68 -11.79 0.79 -9.68
CA LEU A 68 -11.39 -0.39 -8.92
C LEU A 68 -12.16 -0.44 -7.61
N VAL A 69 -12.80 -1.58 -7.35
CA VAL A 69 -13.55 -1.84 -6.12
C VAL A 69 -13.02 -3.11 -5.48
N ARG A 70 -12.74 -3.07 -4.17
CA ARG A 70 -12.34 -4.26 -3.42
C ARG A 70 -13.56 -5.15 -3.18
N PHE A 71 -13.43 -6.42 -3.52
CA PHE A 71 -14.39 -7.47 -3.15
C PHE A 71 -13.70 -8.52 -2.29
N GLU A 72 -14.26 -8.78 -1.12
CA GLU A 72 -13.68 -9.69 -0.13
C GLU A 72 -14.82 -10.50 0.50
N PHE A 73 -14.88 -11.78 0.17
CA PHE A 73 -15.82 -12.72 0.78
C PHE A 73 -15.14 -13.53 1.89
N SER A 74 -13.90 -13.96 1.65
CA SER A 74 -13.04 -14.65 2.62
C SER A 74 -11.56 -14.43 2.27
N ASP A 75 -10.66 -14.88 3.13
CA ASP A 75 -9.20 -14.86 2.88
C ASP A 75 -8.81 -15.61 1.59
N GLU A 76 -9.58 -16.62 1.21
CA GLU A 76 -9.37 -17.40 -0.02
C GLU A 76 -10.06 -16.78 -1.24
N GLN A 77 -11.11 -15.99 -1.03
CA GLN A 77 -11.95 -15.41 -2.07
C GLN A 77 -11.96 -13.88 -1.93
N ALA A 78 -10.81 -13.29 -2.25
CA ALA A 78 -10.61 -11.84 -2.32
C ALA A 78 -10.11 -11.45 -3.71
N SER A 79 -10.67 -10.36 -4.26
CA SER A 79 -10.32 -9.84 -5.57
C SER A 79 -10.49 -8.33 -5.65
N ILE A 80 -9.79 -7.71 -6.60
CA ILE A 80 -10.09 -6.34 -7.00
C ILE A 80 -10.94 -6.44 -8.27
N VAL A 81 -12.13 -5.85 -8.24
CA VAL A 81 -13.07 -5.79 -9.35
C VAL A 81 -12.82 -4.50 -10.12
N GLU A 82 -12.53 -4.62 -11.41
CA GLU A 82 -12.35 -3.50 -12.32
C GLU A 82 -13.63 -3.26 -13.11
N PHE A 83 -14.28 -2.13 -12.91
CA PHE A 83 -15.39 -1.68 -13.74
C PHE A 83 -14.84 -0.82 -14.88
N ASN A 84 -15.04 -1.28 -16.10
CA ASN A 84 -14.77 -0.56 -17.34
C ASN A 84 -16.11 -0.33 -18.10
N ASN A 85 -16.09 0.30 -19.26
CA ASN A 85 -17.26 0.57 -20.07
C ASN A 85 -17.94 -0.74 -20.52
N ASN A 86 -19.10 -1.04 -19.95
CA ASN A 86 -19.92 -2.22 -20.20
C ASN A 86 -19.26 -3.57 -19.87
N GLN A 87 -18.13 -3.55 -19.16
CA GLN A 87 -17.34 -4.74 -18.88
C GLN A 87 -16.75 -4.69 -17.47
N ILE A 88 -16.66 -5.85 -16.83
CA ILE A 88 -16.05 -6.01 -15.51
C ILE A 88 -14.91 -7.01 -15.61
N GLY A 89 -13.74 -6.65 -15.07
CA GLY A 89 -12.56 -7.49 -14.95
C GLY A 89 -12.22 -7.76 -13.50
N PHE A 90 -11.26 -8.66 -13.28
CA PHE A 90 -10.85 -9.09 -11.95
C PHE A 90 -9.33 -9.17 -11.84
N PHE A 91 -8.80 -8.77 -10.69
CA PHE A 91 -7.42 -9.02 -10.29
C PHE A 91 -7.39 -9.88 -9.04
N THR A 92 -6.63 -10.97 -9.09
CA THR A 92 -6.44 -11.94 -8.01
C THR A 92 -4.98 -12.40 -8.00
N ASN A 93 -4.49 -12.90 -6.86
CA ASN A 93 -3.15 -13.52 -6.77
C ASN A 93 -2.00 -12.70 -7.40
N HIS A 94 -1.98 -11.39 -7.13
CA HIS A 94 -0.98 -10.45 -7.68
C HIS A 94 -0.96 -10.34 -9.21
N GLY A 95 -2.06 -10.65 -9.90
CA GLY A 95 -2.19 -10.54 -11.34
C GLY A 95 -3.64 -10.32 -11.80
N ARG A 96 -3.82 -10.20 -13.12
CA ARG A 96 -5.13 -10.14 -13.77
C ARG A 96 -5.68 -11.56 -13.90
N LEU A 97 -6.99 -11.72 -13.68
CA LEU A 97 -7.67 -12.98 -13.94
C LEU A 97 -7.87 -13.16 -15.45
N GLU A 98 -7.46 -14.30 -15.97
CA GLU A 98 -7.46 -14.61 -17.40
C GLU A 98 -8.25 -15.89 -17.69
N SER A 99 -8.96 -15.91 -18.82
CA SER A 99 -9.65 -17.11 -19.33
C SER A 99 -8.72 -18.00 -20.16
N ALA A 100 -7.70 -17.40 -20.78
CA ALA A 100 -6.60 -18.02 -21.50
C ALA A 100 -5.38 -17.08 -21.41
N PRO A 101 -4.13 -17.56 -21.63
CA PRO A 101 -2.95 -16.70 -21.52
C PRO A 101 -3.06 -15.40 -22.33
N GLY A 102 -3.00 -14.26 -21.65
CA GLY A 102 -3.13 -12.93 -22.26
C GLY A 102 -4.55 -12.47 -22.59
N VAL A 103 -5.58 -13.25 -22.22
CA VAL A 103 -6.99 -12.93 -22.45
C VAL A 103 -7.69 -12.71 -21.12
N ALA A 104 -7.99 -11.46 -20.81
CA ALA A 104 -8.67 -11.07 -19.58
C ALA A 104 -10.04 -11.76 -19.44
N TYR A 105 -10.32 -12.30 -18.25
CA TYR A 105 -11.65 -12.78 -17.92
C TYR A 105 -12.57 -11.58 -17.67
N THR A 106 -13.65 -11.48 -18.43
CA THR A 106 -14.59 -10.35 -18.37
C THR A 106 -16.03 -10.79 -18.21
N LEU A 107 -16.80 -10.04 -17.43
CA LEU A 107 -18.26 -10.12 -17.38
C LEU A 107 -18.88 -8.89 -18.04
N ALA A 108 -20.02 -9.09 -18.71
CA ALA A 108 -20.80 -7.98 -19.24
C ALA A 108 -21.42 -7.17 -18.09
N SER A 109 -21.40 -5.84 -18.22
CA SER A 109 -21.98 -4.91 -17.26
C SER A 109 -22.94 -3.97 -17.99
N PRO A 110 -24.09 -3.60 -17.39
CA PRO A 110 -24.96 -2.57 -17.95
C PRO A 110 -24.40 -1.15 -17.74
N TYR A 111 -23.34 -0.99 -16.94
CA TYR A 111 -22.80 0.32 -16.59
C TYR A 111 -21.75 0.78 -17.61
N THR A 112 -21.93 2.00 -18.11
CA THR A 112 -20.97 2.69 -18.96
C THR A 112 -19.89 3.37 -18.12
N SER A 113 -18.81 3.82 -18.75
CA SER A 113 -17.73 4.56 -18.07
C SER A 113 -18.05 6.02 -17.74
N ALA A 114 -19.29 6.47 -17.98
CA ALA A 114 -19.72 7.86 -17.84
C ALA A 114 -20.08 8.22 -16.39
#